data_AF-A0A6N9TPE2-F1
#
_entry.id   AF-A0A6N9TPE2-F1
#
_cell.length_a   1.000
_cell.length_b   1.000
_cell.length_c   1.000
_cell.angle_alpha   90.00
_cell.angle_beta   90.00
_cell.angle_gamma   90.00
#
_symmetry.space_group_name_H-M   'P 1'
#
loop_
_entity.id
_entity.type
_entity.pdbx_description
1 polymer ?
#
loop_
_entity_poly.entity_id
_entity_poly.type
_entity_poly.pdbx_seq_one_letter_code
_entity_poly.pdbx_strand_id
1 'polypeptide(L)' 'MRVPAAVLEGILAVRRCGLTNMLDRPVVADLAEKLGFPEAARWIETHTKEYAEGVFRGFVVDPEGGKS' A
#
# COMPACT_ATOMS: atom_id res chain seq x y z
N MET A 1 -2.41 -7.88 8.75
CA MET A 1 -3.30 -6.78 8.31
C MET A 1 -4.10 -7.21 7.09
N ARG A 2 -5.43 -6.99 7.07
CA ARG A 2 -6.23 -7.16 5.85
C ARG A 2 -6.38 -5.83 5.12
N VAL A 3 -6.29 -5.83 3.80
CA VAL A 3 -6.35 -4.62 2.97
C VAL A 3 -7.21 -4.84 1.73
N PRO A 4 -7.85 -3.79 1.18
CA PRO A 4 -8.51 -3.89 -0.11
C PRO A 4 -7.56 -4.35 -1.22
N ALA A 5 -8.07 -5.11 -2.19
CA ALA A 5 -7.26 -5.63 -3.29
C ALA A 5 -6.54 -4.52 -4.08
N ALA A 6 -7.23 -3.41 -4.38
CA ALA A 6 -6.67 -2.27 -5.08
C ALA A 6 -5.50 -1.61 -4.31
N VAL A 7 -5.61 -1.55 -2.98
CA VAL A 7 -4.52 -1.04 -2.11
C VAL A 7 -3.30 -1.96 -2.20
N LEU A 8 -3.52 -3.28 -2.09
CA LEU A 8 -2.42 -4.25 -2.20
C LEU A 8 -1.75 -4.19 -3.57
N GLU A 9 -2.54 -4.05 -4.64
CA GLU A 9 -2.01 -3.94 -6.00
C GLU A 9 -1.03 -2.77 -6.13
N GLY A 10 -1.42 -1.58 -5.65
CA GLY A 10 -0.56 -0.40 -5.65
C GLY A 10 0.70 -0.56 -4.80
N ILE A 11 0.59 -1.12 -3.60
CA ILE A 11 1.75 -1.42 -2.73
C ILE A 11 2.72 -2.36 -3.45
N LEU A 12 2.21 -3.41 -4.10
CA LEU A 12 3.04 -4.36 -4.85
C LEU A 12 3.63 -3.73 -6.12
N ALA A 13 2.94 -2.79 -6.77
CA ALA A 13 3.47 -2.06 -7.91
C ALA A 13 4.69 -1.22 -7.52
N VAL A 14 4.61 -0.46 -6.41
CA VAL A 14 5.77 0.27 -5.86
C VAL A 14 6.89 -0.69 -5.49
N ARG A 15 6.57 -1.82 -4.84
CA ARG A 15 7.59 -2.82 -4.48
C ARG A 15 8.32 -3.37 -5.70
N ARG A 16 7.60 -3.63 -6.80
CA ARG A 16 8.18 -4.16 -8.05
C ARG A 16 9.01 -3.13 -8.81
N CYS A 17 8.70 -1.83 -8.71
CA CYS A 17 9.49 -0.81 -9.41
C CYS A 17 10.89 -0.63 -8.80
N GLY A 18 11.07 -0.95 -7.51
CA GLY A 18 12.37 -0.96 -6.85
C GLY A 18 13.00 0.42 -6.62
N LEU A 19 12.23 1.50 -6.79
CA LEU A 19 12.74 2.89 -6.70
C LEU A 19 12.89 3.41 -5.26
N THR A 20 12.32 2.72 -4.27
CA THR A 20 12.42 3.11 -2.86
C THR A 20 12.44 1.90 -1.93
N ASN A 21 12.93 2.11 -0.71
CA ASN A 21 12.74 1.15 0.37
C ASN A 21 11.29 1.22 0.86
N MET A 22 10.65 0.07 1.10
CA MET A 22 9.26 0.05 1.57
C MET A 22 9.06 0.65 2.97
N LEU A 23 10.13 0.92 3.73
CA LEU A 23 10.08 1.66 5.00
C LEU A 23 10.03 3.18 4.80
N ASP A 24 10.38 3.69 3.62
CA ASP A 24 10.26 5.12 3.28
C ASP A 24 8.82 5.44 2.85
N ARG A 25 7.91 5.36 3.84
CA ARG A 25 6.48 5.48 3.65
C ARG A 25 6.06 6.74 2.86
N PRO A 26 6.62 7.94 3.11
CA PRO A 26 6.30 9.12 2.28
C PRO A 26 6.61 8.92 0.80
N VAL A 27 7.78 8.35 0.48
CA VAL A 27 8.17 8.08 -0.93
C VAL A 27 7.33 6.96 -1.52
N VAL A 28 6.94 5.94 -0.74
CA VAL A 28 6.04 4.88 -1.22
C VAL A 28 4.67 5.44 -1.60
N ALA A 29 4.10 6.34 -0.81
CA ALA A 29 2.83 6.99 -1.13
C ALA A 29 2.92 7.84 -2.41
N ASP A 30 3.95 8.68 -2.52
CA ASP A 30 4.21 9.49 -3.73
C ASP A 30 4.41 8.63 -4.99
N LEU A 31 5.14 7.51 -4.87
CA LEU A 31 5.31 6.58 -5.99
C LEU A 31 4.02 5.84 -6.34
N ALA A 32 3.19 5.46 -5.35
CA ALA A 32 1.90 4.84 -5.62
C ALA A 32 0.99 5.79 -6.42
N GLU A 33 0.95 7.08 -6.07
CA GLU A 33 0.23 8.10 -6.82
C GLU A 33 0.75 8.22 -8.26
N LYS A 34 2.07 8.35 -8.43
CA LYS A 34 2.73 8.47 -9.75
C LYS A 34 2.55 7.25 -10.65
N LEU A 35 2.38 6.08 -10.06
CA LEU A 35 2.13 4.83 -10.78
C LEU A 35 0.64 4.60 -11.09
N GLY A 36 -0.25 5.53 -10.71
CA GLY A 36 -1.68 5.45 -10.99
C GLY A 36 -2.49 4.66 -9.96
N PHE A 37 -2.01 4.56 -8.71
CA PHE A 37 -2.69 3.89 -7.60
C PHE A 37 -3.05 4.88 -6.48
N PRO A 38 -3.92 5.88 -6.72
CA PRO A 38 -4.24 6.92 -5.75
C PRO A 38 -4.95 6.38 -4.50
N GLU A 39 -5.74 5.31 -4.60
CA GLU A 39 -6.33 4.65 -3.45
C GLU A 39 -5.26 4.04 -2.53
N ALA A 40 -4.22 3.45 -3.11
CA ALA A 40 -3.10 2.91 -2.35
C ALA A 40 -2.30 4.04 -1.70
N ALA A 41 -2.00 5.12 -2.43
CA ALA A 41 -1.30 6.29 -1.90
C ALA A 41 -2.02 6.86 -0.67
N ARG A 42 -3.32 7.17 -0.81
CA ARG A 42 -4.16 7.67 0.28
C ARG A 42 -4.22 6.70 1.46
N TRP A 43 -4.31 5.40 1.20
CA TRP A 43 -4.32 4.40 2.27
C TRP A 43 -3.01 4.39 3.04
N ILE A 44 -1.86 4.38 2.35
CA ILE A 44 -0.51 4.41 2.96
C ILE A 44 -0.32 5.67 3.83
N GLU A 45 -0.85 6.81 3.38
CA GLU A 45 -0.79 8.07 4.14
C GLU A 45 -1.58 8.01 5.44
N THR A 46 -2.79 7.43 5.39
CA THR A 46 -3.77 7.47 6.48
C THR A 46 -3.69 6.28 7.44
N HIS A 47 -3.05 5.17 7.04
CA HIS A 47 -2.97 3.91 7.80
C HIS A 47 -1.51 3.56 8.13
N THR A 48 -0.82 4.48 8.80
CA THR A 48 0.64 4.39 9.00
C THR A 48 1.06 3.14 9.79
N LYS A 49 0.30 2.76 10.81
CA LYS A 49 0.62 1.61 11.67
C LYS A 49 0.37 0.30 10.93
N GLU A 50 -0.77 0.21 10.24
CA GLU A 50 -1.21 -0.94 9.46
C GLU A 50 -0.26 -1.19 8.28
N TYR A 51 0.19 -0.11 7.63
CA TYR A 51 1.20 -0.17 6.58
C TYR A 51 2.52 -0.74 7.12
N ALA A 52 3.03 -0.20 8.23
CA ALA A 52 4.26 -0.70 8.86
C ALA A 52 4.13 -2.17 9.25
N GLU A 53 3.00 -2.56 9.86
CA GLU A 53 2.74 -3.95 10.21
C GLU A 53 2.71 -4.86 8.96
N GLY A 54 2.06 -4.42 7.88
CA GLY A 54 2.02 -5.16 6.62
C GLY A 54 3.39 -5.31 5.95
N VAL A 55 4.27 -4.30 6.05
CA VAL A 55 5.66 -4.40 5.56
C VAL A 55 6.44 -5.49 6.32
N PHE A 56 6.26 -5.59 7.65
CA PHE A 56 6.99 -6.58 8.46
C PHE A 56 6.35 -7.98 8.49
N ARG A 57 5.02 -8.06 8.40
CA ARG A 57 4.25 -9.31 8.64
C ARG A 57 3.51 -9.82 7.40
N GLY A 58 3.52 -9.06 6.31
CA GLY A 58 2.76 -9.35 5.09
C GLY A 58 1.36 -8.73 5.09
N PHE A 59 0.87 -8.46 3.89
CA PHE A 59 -0.49 -7.99 3.63
C PHE A 59 -1.39 -9.16 3.22
N VAL A 60 -2.61 -9.19 3.73
CA VAL A 60 -3.65 -10.16 3.35
C VAL A 60 -4.77 -9.39 2.66
N VAL A 61 -5.32 -9.93 1.57
CA VAL A 61 -6.45 -9.29 0.88
C VAL A 61 -7.73 -9.48 1.69
N ASP A 62 -8.53 -8.43 1.87
CA ASP A 62 -9.89 -8.56 2.37
C ASP A 62 -10.79 -9.18 1.28
N PRO A 63 -11.41 -10.34 1.54
CA PRO A 63 -12.18 -11.07 0.53
C PRO A 63 -13.46 -10.36 0.10
N GLU A 64 -13.95 -9.37 0.85
CA GLU A 64 -15.21 -8.67 0.57
C GLU A 64 -15.07 -7.38 -0.24
N GLY A 65 -13.86 -7.03 -0.70
CA GLY A 65 -13.69 -5.95 -1.69
C GLY A 65 -14.37 -4.64 -1.29
N GLY A 66 -13.98 -4.08 -0.13
CA GLY A 66 -14.26 -2.68 0.21
C GLY A 66 -15.71 -2.23 0.04
N LYS A 67 -16.63 -2.82 0.82
CA LYS A 67 -17.90 -2.17 1.13
C LYS A 67 -17.86 -1.65 2.57
N SER A 68 -17.53 -0.37 2.71
CA SER A 68 -17.96 0.49 3.82
C SER A 68 -18.33 1.84 3.25
#